data_AF-A0A7S6MWK9-F1
#
_entry.id   AF-A0A7S6MWK9-F1
#
_cell.length_a   1.000
_cell.length_b   1.000
_cell.length_c   1.000
_cell.angle_alpha   90.00
_cell.angle_beta   90.00
_cell.angle_gamma   90.00
#
_symmetry.space_group_name_H-M   'P 1'
#
loop_
_entity.id
_entity.type
_entity.pdbx_description
1 polymer ?
#
loop_
_entity_poly.entity_id
_entity_poly.type
_entity_poly.pdbx_seq_one_letter_code
_entity_poly.pdbx_strand_id
1 'polypeptide(L)'
;MMLPPRIVAHRIMYYGVFLLVCGALGFIATENRSASALVNGIIGGILMLVLGALHKQRRTFALPAAIAVAGIFTASFVWRTVVHLRDVASSADAPSVAVIVLVLVMALASGYMSVFLFKNLKV
;
A
#
# COMPACT_ATOMS: atom_id res chain seq x y z
N MET A 1 9.80 22.30 -3.30
CA MET A 1 10.87 22.09 -2.28
C MET A 1 11.28 20.62 -2.36
N MET A 2 12.48 20.30 -2.87
CA MET A 2 12.95 18.91 -2.99
C MET A 2 13.45 18.43 -1.63
N LEU A 3 12.93 17.29 -1.17
CA LEU A 3 13.37 16.68 0.08
C LEU A 3 14.67 15.89 -0.15
N PRO A 4 15.61 15.89 0.80
CA PRO A 4 16.82 15.09 0.69
C PRO A 4 16.48 13.60 0.53
N PRO A 5 17.25 12.83 -0.26
CA PRO A 5 16.94 11.44 -0.63
C PRO A 5 16.80 10.50 0.57
N ARG A 6 17.44 10.85 1.70
CA ARG A 6 17.31 10.12 2.96
C ARG A 6 15.89 10.19 3.53
N ILE A 7 15.19 11.32 3.39
CA ILE A 7 13.82 11.50 3.89
C ILE A 7 12.82 10.74 3.00
N VAL A 8 13.06 10.75 1.69
CA VAL A 8 12.24 9.99 0.74
C VAL A 8 12.35 8.48 1.02
N ALA A 9 13.57 7.98 1.24
CA ALA A 9 13.81 6.58 1.61
C ALA A 9 13.10 6.18 2.91
N HIS A 10 13.18 7.01 3.97
CA HIS A 10 12.48 6.73 5.22
C HIS A 10 10.97 6.70 5.04
N ARG A 11 10.39 7.62 4.25
CA ARG A 11 8.94 7.60 3.98
C ARG A 11 8.51 6.33 3.23
N ILE A 12 9.33 5.84 2.28
CA ILE A 12 9.08 4.56 1.60
C ILE A 12 9.12 3.40 2.62
N MET A 13 10.10 3.38 3.53
CA MET A 13 10.17 2.36 4.57
C MET A 13 8.99 2.42 5.54
N TYR A 14 8.62 3.61 6.03
CA TYR A 14 7.45 3.78 6.90
C TYR A 14 6.17 3.33 6.21
N TYR A 15 6.03 3.59 4.91
CA TYR A 15 4.90 3.09 4.13
C TYR A 15 4.91 1.56 4.02
N GLY A 16 6.07 0.93 3.84
CA GLY A 16 6.20 -0.54 3.86
C GLY A 16 5.81 -1.16 5.21
N VAL A 17 6.24 -0.56 6.32
CA VAL A 17 5.82 -0.97 7.67
C VAL A 17 4.31 -0.80 7.86
N PHE A 18 3.75 0.31 7.39
CA PHE A 18 2.32 0.56 7.42
C PHE A 18 1.53 -0.52 6.64
N LEU A 19 1.99 -0.89 5.44
CA LEU A 19 1.38 -1.98 4.66
C LEU A 19 1.42 -3.32 5.38
N LEU A 20 2.51 -3.63 6.08
CA LEU A 20 2.64 -4.83 6.92
C LEU A 20 1.61 -4.83 8.07
N VAL A 21 1.48 -3.73 8.80
CA VAL A 21 0.53 -3.61 9.92
C VAL A 21 -0.91 -3.71 9.41
N CYS A 22 -1.25 -3.01 8.33
CA CYS A 22 -2.57 -3.09 7.72
C CYS A 22 -2.87 -4.48 7.14
N GLY A 23 -1.89 -5.17 6.55
CA GLY A 23 -2.04 -6.56 6.13
C GLY A 23 -2.36 -7.51 7.28
N ALA A 24 -1.67 -7.35 8.41
CA ALA A 24 -1.92 -8.12 9.63
C ALA A 24 -3.30 -7.81 10.23
N LEU A 25 -3.67 -6.53 10.32
CA LEU A 25 -4.99 -6.11 10.81
C LEU A 25 -6.12 -6.58 9.89
N GLY A 26 -5.93 -6.56 8.57
CA GLY A 26 -6.89 -7.08 7.60
C GLY A 26 -7.11 -8.59 7.72
N PHE A 27 -6.06 -9.35 8.05
CA PHE A 27 -6.17 -10.78 8.33
C PHE A 27 -7.00 -11.06 9.59
N ILE A 28 -6.74 -10.32 10.68
CA ILE A 28 -7.49 -10.43 11.94
C ILE A 28 -8.96 -10.03 11.74
N ALA A 29 -9.20 -8.93 11.02
CA ALA A 29 -10.56 -8.42 10.76
C ALA A 29 -11.40 -9.30 9.82
N THR A 30 -10.77 -10.21 9.07
CA THR A 30 -11.46 -11.14 8.16
C THR A 30 -11.57 -12.56 8.75
N GLU A 31 -11.30 -12.74 10.05
CA GLU A 31 -11.54 -13.98 10.79
C GLU A 31 -10.95 -15.22 10.07
N ASN A 32 -9.70 -15.11 9.61
CA ASN A 32 -8.94 -16.13 8.87
C ASN A 32 -9.47 -16.52 7.46
N ARG A 33 -10.54 -15.91 6.92
CA ARG A 33 -11.02 -16.24 5.55
C ARG A 33 -10.17 -15.67 4.42
N SER A 34 -9.35 -14.64 4.66
CA SER A 34 -8.57 -13.98 3.60
C SER A 34 -7.07 -14.03 3.85
N ALA A 35 -6.47 -15.21 3.62
CA ALA A 35 -5.01 -15.35 3.49
C ALA A 35 -4.42 -14.40 2.42
N SER A 36 -5.22 -14.03 1.41
CA SER A 36 -4.85 -13.09 0.36
C SER A 36 -4.51 -11.69 0.88
N ALA A 37 -5.16 -11.21 1.97
CA ALA A 37 -4.89 -9.90 2.55
C ALA A 37 -3.54 -9.88 3.27
N LEU A 38 -3.24 -10.94 4.02
CA LEU A 38 -1.97 -11.12 4.72
C LEU A 38 -0.81 -11.20 3.73
N VAL A 39 -0.94 -12.05 2.71
CA VAL A 39 0.10 -12.24 1.68
C VAL A 39 0.38 -10.94 0.94
N ASN A 40 -0.66 -10.20 0.55
CA ASN A 40 -0.48 -8.96 -0.21
C ASN A 40 0.13 -7.84 0.66
N GLY A 41 -0.24 -7.77 1.94
CA GLY A 41 0.33 -6.80 2.89
C GLY A 41 1.78 -7.12 3.27
N ILE A 42 2.12 -8.40 3.50
CA ILE A 42 3.49 -8.83 3.82
C ILE A 42 4.40 -8.64 2.61
N ILE A 43 4.03 -9.19 1.45
CA ILE A 43 4.85 -9.08 0.24
C ILE A 43 5.01 -7.61 -0.15
N GLY A 44 3.92 -6.83 -0.13
CA GLY A 44 3.95 -5.41 -0.45
C GLY A 44 4.78 -4.57 0.51
N GLY A 45 4.66 -4.84 1.81
CA GLY A 45 5.41 -4.14 2.83
C GLY A 45 6.91 -4.45 2.80
N ILE A 46 7.28 -5.74 2.63
CA ILE A 46 8.68 -6.15 2.45
C ILE A 46 9.25 -5.53 1.19
N LEU A 47 8.51 -5.56 0.08
CA LEU A 47 8.94 -4.97 -1.18
C LEU A 47 9.23 -3.48 -1.01
N MET A 48 8.33 -2.72 -0.37
CA MET A 48 8.55 -1.31 -0.08
C MET A 48 9.75 -1.07 0.85
N LEU A 49 9.97 -1.90 1.87
CA LEU A 49 11.16 -1.83 2.71
C LEU A 49 12.45 -2.02 1.91
N VAL A 50 12.49 -3.01 1.02
CA VAL A 50 13.64 -3.30 0.13
C VAL A 50 13.87 -2.13 -0.82
N LEU A 51 12.83 -1.58 -1.44
CA LEU A 51 12.98 -0.41 -2.33
C LEU A 51 13.44 0.84 -1.58
N GLY A 52 12.96 1.07 -0.36
CA GLY A 52 13.45 2.14 0.50
C GLY A 52 14.94 1.97 0.83
N ALA A 53 15.39 0.73 1.09
CA ALA A 53 16.79 0.43 1.35
C ALA A 53 17.66 0.63 0.09
N LEU A 54 17.20 0.18 -1.08
CA LEU A 54 17.87 0.42 -2.36
C LEU A 54 17.94 1.90 -2.71
N HIS A 55 16.89 2.67 -2.39
CA HIS A 55 16.90 4.11 -2.60
C HIS A 55 17.94 4.81 -1.70
N LYS A 56 18.09 4.33 -0.46
CA LYS A 56 19.16 4.79 0.46
C LYS A 56 20.56 4.52 -0.10
N GLN A 57 20.74 3.46 -0.88
CA GLN A 57 21.98 3.14 -1.62
C GLN A 57 22.17 3.97 -2.90
N ARG A 58 21.34 4.99 -3.16
CA ARG A 58 21.37 5.85 -4.37
C ARG A 58 21.19 5.09 -5.69
N ARG A 59 20.59 3.90 -5.69
CA ARG A 59 20.22 3.22 -6.94
C ARG A 59 19.09 4.00 -7.62
N THR A 60 19.38 4.53 -8.79
CA THR A 60 18.48 5.36 -9.61
C THR A 60 17.20 4.62 -10.02
N PHE A 61 17.23 3.30 -10.13
CA PHE A 61 16.06 2.46 -10.44
C PHE A 61 15.07 2.26 -9.28
N ALA A 62 15.47 2.57 -8.04
CA ALA A 62 14.63 2.31 -6.87
C ALA A 62 13.40 3.25 -6.81
N LEU A 63 13.55 4.50 -7.26
CA LEU A 63 12.46 5.48 -7.25
C LEU A 63 11.34 5.14 -8.26
N PRO A 64 11.63 4.89 -9.55
CA PRO A 64 10.58 4.52 -10.50
C PRO A 64 9.93 3.18 -10.16
N ALA A 65 10.69 2.22 -9.62
CA ALA A 65 10.12 0.96 -9.15
C ALA A 65 9.16 1.17 -7.96
N ALA A 66 9.48 2.07 -7.02
CA ALA A 66 8.60 2.38 -5.89
C ALA A 66 7.30 3.04 -6.34
N ILE A 67 7.36 3.88 -7.38
CA ILE A 67 6.18 4.49 -7.99
C ILE A 67 5.31 3.44 -8.67
N ALA A 68 5.91 2.53 -9.45
CA ALA A 68 5.17 1.45 -10.09
C ALA A 68 4.45 0.57 -9.06
N VAL A 69 5.15 0.18 -7.99
CA VAL A 69 4.59 -0.63 -6.90
C VAL A 69 3.48 0.13 -6.17
N ALA A 70 3.69 1.40 -5.81
CA ALA A 70 2.65 2.24 -5.20
C ALA A 70 1.43 2.40 -6.10
N GLY A 71 1.63 2.56 -7.42
CA GLY A 71 0.57 2.64 -8.41
C GLY A 71 -0.26 1.36 -8.49
N ILE A 72 0.39 0.20 -8.59
CA ILE A 72 -0.27 -1.11 -8.63
C ILE A 72 -1.06 -1.36 -7.34
N PHE A 73 -0.49 -1.02 -6.17
CA PHE A 73 -1.21 -1.14 -4.91
C PHE A 73 -2.42 -0.22 -4.84
N THR A 74 -2.28 1.02 -5.29
CA THR A 74 -3.41 1.97 -5.34
C THR A 74 -4.53 1.43 -6.21
N ALA A 75 -4.23 0.96 -7.42
CA ALA A 75 -5.21 0.34 -8.31
C ALA A 75 -5.86 -0.90 -7.67
N SER A 76 -5.05 -1.75 -7.03
CA SER A 76 -5.54 -2.96 -6.33
C SER A 76 -6.46 -2.64 -5.16
N PHE A 77 -6.15 -1.60 -4.38
CA PHE A 77 -7.00 -1.17 -3.27
C PHE A 77 -8.28 -0.50 -3.76
N VAL A 78 -8.21 0.35 -4.78
CA VAL A 78 -9.39 0.94 -5.41
C VAL A 78 -10.33 -0.14 -5.95
N TRP A 79 -9.77 -1.12 -6.65
CA TRP A 79 -10.54 -2.27 -7.14
C TRP A 79 -11.20 -3.04 -5.99
N ARG A 80 -10.45 -3.35 -4.92
CA ARG A 80 -11.00 -4.03 -3.74
C ARG A 80 -12.10 -3.23 -3.06
N THR A 81 -11.98 -1.91 -2.97
CA THR A 81 -13.04 -1.04 -2.43
C THR A 81 -14.32 -1.18 -3.25
N VAL A 82 -14.22 -1.19 -4.58
CA VAL A 82 -15.38 -1.35 -5.48
C VAL A 82 -16.02 -2.73 -5.31
N VAL A 83 -15.22 -3.80 -5.21
CA VAL A 83 -15.72 -5.16 -4.95
C VAL A 83 -16.45 -5.21 -3.60
N HIS A 84 -15.86 -4.68 -2.53
CA HIS A 84 -16.51 -4.66 -1.22
C HIS A 84 -17.81 -3.83 -1.20
N LEU A 85 -17.86 -2.69 -1.90
CA LEU A 85 -19.10 -1.91 -2.06
C LEU A 85 -20.17 -2.69 -2.83
N ARG A 86 -19.77 -3.44 -3.86
CA ARG A 86 -20.69 -4.30 -4.63
C ARG A 86 -21.26 -5.43 -3.77
N ASP A 87 -20.44 -6.04 -2.93
CA ASP A 87 -20.84 -7.13 -2.03
C ASP A 87 -21.79 -6.63 -0.91
N VAL A 88 -21.58 -5.39 -0.43
CA VAL A 88 -22.53 -4.73 0.48
C VAL A 88 -23.87 -4.47 -0.20
N ALA A 89 -23.86 -4.03 -1.47
CA ALA A 89 -25.09 -3.76 -2.22
C ALA A 89 -25.87 -5.04 -2.60
N SER A 90 -25.19 -6.18 -2.74
CA SER A 90 -25.82 -7.47 -3.09
C SER A 90 -26.32 -8.28 -1.89
N SER A 91 -26.08 -7.83 -0.64
CA SER A 91 -26.53 -8.45 0.63
C SER A 91 -26.14 -9.92 0.84
N ALA A 92 -25.28 -10.49 -0.01
CA ALA A 92 -25.00 -11.94 -0.01
C ALA A 92 -23.90 -12.36 0.98
N ASP A 93 -22.94 -11.48 1.28
CA ASP A 93 -21.86 -11.70 2.25
C ASP A 93 -21.20 -10.33 2.53
N ALA A 94 -21.86 -9.47 3.31
CA ALA A 94 -21.34 -8.14 3.58
C ALA A 94 -20.01 -8.24 4.35
N PRO A 95 -18.87 -7.77 3.78
CA PRO A 95 -17.62 -7.75 4.50
C PRO A 95 -17.73 -6.83 5.72
N SER A 96 -17.09 -7.21 6.84
CA SER A 96 -17.05 -6.39 8.05
C SER A 96 -16.66 -4.95 7.74
N VAL A 97 -17.40 -3.98 8.27
CA VAL A 97 -17.18 -2.54 8.06
C VAL A 97 -15.71 -2.15 8.33
N ALA A 98 -15.07 -2.81 9.29
CA ALA A 98 -13.65 -2.66 9.59
C ALA A 98 -12.73 -2.92 8.38
N VAL A 99 -13.01 -3.96 7.58
CA VAL A 99 -12.23 -4.31 6.38
C VAL A 99 -12.38 -3.24 5.31
N ILE A 100 -13.60 -2.75 5.10
CA ILE A 100 -13.88 -1.69 4.11
C ILE A 100 -13.12 -0.41 4.46
N VAL A 101 -13.19 0.00 5.73
CA VAL A 101 -12.46 1.17 6.23
C VAL A 101 -10.96 0.97 6.09
N LEU A 102 -10.44 -0.22 6.39
CA LEU A 102 -9.01 -0.51 6.32
C LEU A 102 -8.50 -0.46 4.88
N VAL A 103 -9.23 -1.03 3.91
CA VAL A 103 -8.90 -0.92 2.48
C VAL A 103 -8.98 0.53 1.99
N LEU A 104 -9.96 1.30 2.46
CA LEU A 104 -10.09 2.72 2.11
C LEU A 104 -8.89 3.55 2.61
N VAL A 105 -8.48 3.31 3.86
CA VAL A 105 -7.32 3.96 4.47
C VAL A 105 -6.03 3.57 3.73
N MET A 106 -5.88 2.29 3.35
CA MET A 106 -4.75 1.84 2.53
C MET A 106 -4.77 2.49 1.14
N ALA A 107 -5.94 2.62 0.50
CA ALA A 107 -6.08 3.28 -0.80
C ALA A 107 -5.65 4.76 -0.73
N LEU A 108 -6.10 5.49 0.30
CA LEU A 108 -5.74 6.89 0.53
C LEU A 108 -4.23 7.05 0.81
N ALA A 109 -3.67 6.21 1.68
CA ALA A 109 -2.24 6.22 1.99
C ALA A 109 -1.40 5.91 0.75
N SER A 110 -1.81 4.92 -0.05
CA SER A 110 -1.15 4.52 -1.28
C SER A 110 -1.23 5.61 -2.34
N GLY A 111 -2.38 6.26 -2.51
CA GLY A 111 -2.57 7.40 -3.41
C GLY A 111 -1.72 8.60 -3.00
N TYR A 112 -1.72 8.96 -1.73
CA TYR A 112 -0.85 10.02 -1.18
C TYR A 112 0.62 9.73 -1.45
N MET A 113 1.05 8.49 -1.18
CA MET A 113 2.44 8.09 -1.37
C MET A 113 2.85 8.09 -2.84
N SER A 114 1.95 7.66 -3.73
CA SER A 114 2.18 7.68 -5.18
C SER A 114 2.34 9.12 -5.69
N VAL A 115 1.44 10.04 -5.31
CA VAL A 115 1.56 11.48 -5.66
C VAL A 115 2.82 12.11 -5.06
N PHE A 116 3.16 11.76 -3.82
CA PHE A 116 4.37 12.22 -3.16
C PHE A 116 5.63 11.76 -3.90
N LEU A 117 5.71 10.48 -4.25
CA LEU A 117 6.84 9.92 -5.00
C LEU A 117 6.92 10.51 -6.41
N PHE A 118 5.79 10.69 -7.11
CA PHE A 118 5.73 11.29 -8.44
C PHE A 118 6.22 12.75 -8.43
N LYS A 119 5.83 13.54 -7.41
CA LYS A 119 6.33 14.91 -7.23
C LYS A 119 7.83 14.99 -6.94
N ASN A 120 8.43 13.92 -6.40
CA ASN A 120 9.86 13.84 -6.12
C ASN A 120 10.63 13.06 -7.20
N LEU A 121 9.94 12.50 -8.21
CA LEU A 121 10.53 11.92 -9.41
C LEU A 121 10.82 13.04 -10.41
N LYS A 122 12.02 13.62 -10.32
CA LYS A 122 12.64 14.28 -11.46
C LYS A 122 13.79 13.40 -11.92
N VAL A 123 13.62 12.82 -13.12
CA VAL A 123 14.71 12.31 -13.96
C VAL A 123 15.57 13.49 -14.39
#